data_AF-A0AAJ2X598-F1
#
_entry.id   AF-A0AAJ2X598-F1
#
_cell.length_a   1.000
_cell.length_b   1.000
_cell.length_c   1.000
_cell.angle_alpha   90.00
_cell.angle_beta   90.00
_cell.angle_gamma   90.00
#
_symmetry.space_group_name_H-M   'P 1'
#
loop_
_entity.id
_entity.type
_entity.pdbx_description
1 polymer ?
#
loop_
_entity_poly.entity_id
_entity_poly.type
_entity_poly.pdbx_seq_one_letter_code
_entity_poly.pdbx_strand_id
1 'polypeptide(L)'
;MRSILCLLALLALSACTAEPAPAPAPASVAPAPAAVACTDPVVEEEWLQHPAGLCGMPDDVRKLVDDYDTCEHFAGEEPYDDARRREIEAAVEQYCTPAPARLAALMQRYRNDAGVSEWLRNYAKQADLQPAS
;
A
#
# COMPACT_ATOMS: atom_id res chain seq x y z
N MET A 1 -28.85 -50.41 57.37
CA MET A 1 -30.09 -50.85 56.68
C MET A 1 -30.61 -49.64 55.92
N ARG A 2 -30.18 -49.46 54.65
CA ARG A 2 -30.94 -49.66 53.40
C ARG A 2 -32.29 -48.92 53.35
N SER A 3 -32.35 -47.92 52.46
CA SER A 3 -33.48 -47.56 51.56
C SER A 3 -32.94 -46.39 50.70
N ILE A 4 -32.49 -46.50 49.44
CA ILE A 4 -33.00 -47.11 48.21
C ILE A 4 -34.28 -46.44 47.68
N LEU A 5 -34.14 -45.89 46.46
CA LEU A 5 -35.14 -45.62 45.40
C LEU A 5 -36.09 -44.41 45.65
N CYS A 6 -36.44 -43.55 44.69
CA CYS A 6 -36.62 -43.65 43.23
C CYS A 6 -36.39 -42.25 42.63
N LEU A 7 -35.60 -42.08 41.56
CA LEU A 7 -36.01 -42.13 40.13
C LEU A 7 -37.09 -41.10 39.74
N LEU A 8 -36.79 -40.36 38.66
CA LEU A 8 -37.64 -40.07 37.48
C LEU A 8 -36.86 -39.04 36.61
N ALA A 9 -36.14 -39.46 35.57
CA ALA A 9 -36.59 -39.84 34.22
C ALA A 9 -36.92 -38.63 33.33
N LEU A 10 -36.20 -38.49 32.20
CA LEU A 10 -36.74 -37.98 30.94
C LEU A 10 -35.88 -38.43 29.76
N LEU A 11 -36.53 -39.21 28.89
CA LEU A 11 -36.12 -39.64 27.57
C LEU A 11 -36.11 -38.44 26.59
N ALA A 12 -35.27 -38.50 25.55
CA ALA A 12 -35.66 -38.03 24.21
C ALA A 12 -34.78 -38.67 23.12
N LEU A 13 -35.46 -39.01 22.03
CA LEU A 13 -35.00 -39.82 20.91
C LEU A 13 -33.92 -39.10 20.09
N SER A 14 -32.90 -39.86 19.67
CA SER A 14 -31.99 -39.44 18.60
C SER A 14 -32.76 -39.46 17.28
N ALA A 15 -33.21 -38.29 16.84
CA ALA A 15 -33.72 -38.09 15.49
C ALA A 15 -32.52 -37.94 14.55
N CYS A 16 -32.33 -38.90 13.64
CA CYS A 16 -31.52 -38.70 12.46
C CYS A 16 -32.20 -37.64 11.59
N THR A 17 -31.78 -36.39 11.70
CA THR A 17 -32.00 -35.42 10.63
C THR A 17 -30.98 -35.71 9.53
N ALA A 18 -31.46 -36.16 8.37
CA ALA A 18 -30.66 -36.13 7.15
C ALA A 18 -30.27 -34.67 6.88
N GLU A 19 -28.97 -34.38 6.91
CA GLU A 19 -28.43 -33.06 6.61
C GLU A 19 -28.73 -32.73 5.15
N PRO A 20 -29.43 -31.62 4.86
CA PRO A 20 -29.62 -31.19 3.48
C PRO A 20 -28.25 -30.91 2.86
N ALA A 21 -28.02 -31.42 1.66
CA ALA A 21 -26.78 -31.19 0.93
C ALA A 21 -26.44 -29.69 0.92
N PRO A 22 -25.17 -29.30 1.15
CA PRO A 22 -24.79 -27.91 1.13
C PRO A 22 -25.14 -27.32 -0.24
N ALA A 23 -25.92 -26.23 -0.22
CA ALA A 23 -26.03 -25.37 -1.39
C ALA A 23 -24.62 -24.96 -1.82
N PRO A 24 -24.34 -24.79 -3.13
CA PRO A 24 -23.05 -24.28 -3.57
C PRO A 24 -22.78 -22.97 -2.84
N ALA A 25 -21.65 -22.93 -2.11
CA ALA A 25 -21.19 -21.70 -1.50
C ALA A 25 -21.12 -20.62 -2.59
N PRO A 26 -21.60 -19.39 -2.33
CA PRO A 26 -21.24 -18.29 -3.22
C PRO A 26 -19.72 -18.27 -3.27
N ALA A 27 -19.17 -18.18 -4.50
CA ALA A 27 -17.74 -18.06 -4.70
C ALA A 27 -17.21 -17.02 -3.72
N SER A 28 -16.26 -17.44 -2.87
CA SER A 28 -15.53 -16.57 -1.97
C SER A 28 -14.84 -15.52 -2.83
N VAL A 29 -15.47 -14.36 -2.95
CA VAL A 29 -14.76 -13.15 -3.32
C VAL A 29 -13.89 -12.88 -2.10
N ALA A 30 -12.61 -13.21 -2.22
CA ALA A 30 -11.61 -12.80 -1.25
C ALA A 30 -11.83 -11.30 -0.98
N PRO A 31 -11.90 -10.85 0.29
CA PRO A 31 -12.00 -9.43 0.56
C PRO A 31 -10.78 -8.78 -0.08
N ALA A 32 -11.01 -7.73 -0.89
CA ALA A 32 -9.91 -6.88 -1.35
C ALA A 32 -9.11 -6.46 -0.11
N PRO A 33 -7.77 -6.50 -0.13
CA PRO A 33 -7.00 -6.05 1.01
C PRO A 33 -7.47 -4.63 1.34
N ALA A 34 -7.92 -4.43 2.59
CA ALA A 34 -8.24 -3.11 3.08
C ALA A 34 -7.03 -2.23 2.77
N ALA A 35 -7.23 -1.18 1.97
CA ALA A 35 -6.17 -0.25 1.63
C ALA A 35 -5.50 0.15 2.94
N VAL A 36 -4.20 -0.12 3.05
CA VAL A 36 -3.41 0.38 4.17
C VAL A 36 -3.66 1.88 4.19
N ALA A 37 -4.35 2.36 5.23
CA ALA A 37 -4.58 3.79 5.38
C ALA A 37 -3.20 4.43 5.45
N CYS A 38 -2.89 5.28 4.47
CA CYS A 38 -1.65 6.02 4.46
C CYS A 38 -1.59 6.83 5.76
N THR A 39 -0.55 6.63 6.56
CA THR A 39 -0.27 7.43 7.75
C THR A 39 1.07 8.12 7.55
N ASP A 40 1.07 9.46 7.54
CA ASP A 40 2.32 10.21 7.60
C ASP A 40 2.90 10.00 9.00
N PRO A 41 4.06 9.32 9.14
CA PRO A 41 4.63 9.14 10.46
C PRO A 41 5.02 10.52 11.02
N VAL A 42 4.64 10.79 12.27
CA VAL A 42 5.15 11.94 13.03
C VAL A 42 6.59 11.61 13.40
N VAL A 43 7.50 11.73 12.44
CA VAL A 43 8.93 11.75 12.71
C VAL A 43 9.34 13.20 12.86
N GLU A 44 10.02 13.50 13.97
CA GLU A 44 10.67 14.80 14.22
C GLU A 44 11.79 14.96 13.18
N GLU A 45 11.42 15.35 11.97
CA GLU A 45 12.21 15.96 10.88
C GLU A 45 13.36 15.15 10.24
N GLU A 46 13.98 14.15 10.89
CA GLU A 46 15.33 13.71 10.46
C GLU A 46 15.39 12.61 9.37
N TRP A 47 14.29 11.94 9.02
CA TRP A 47 14.33 10.77 8.10
C TRP A 47 13.18 10.69 7.10
N LEU A 48 12.46 11.79 6.87
CA LEU A 48 11.43 11.84 5.85
C LEU A 48 12.09 12.10 4.48
N GLN A 49 12.03 11.11 3.58
CA GLN A 49 12.51 11.23 2.18
C GLN A 49 11.61 12.16 1.32
N HIS A 50 10.55 12.71 1.90
CA HIS A 50 9.60 13.62 1.27
C HIS A 50 9.02 14.62 2.31
N PRO A 51 8.39 15.74 1.89
CA PRO A 51 7.75 16.65 2.83
C PRO A 51 6.62 15.96 3.61
N ALA A 52 6.31 16.45 4.81
CA ALA A 52 5.12 16.00 5.55
C ALA A 52 3.83 16.24 4.73
N GLY A 53 2.78 15.43 4.98
CA GLY A 53 1.49 15.58 4.31
C GLY A 53 1.31 14.73 3.05
N LEU A 54 2.20 13.76 2.78
CA LEU A 54 2.11 12.88 1.61
C LEU A 54 0.77 12.12 1.58
N CYS A 55 0.29 11.66 2.73
CA CYS A 55 -0.98 10.93 2.80
C CYS A 55 -2.21 11.78 2.49
N GLY A 56 -2.08 13.12 2.56
CA GLY A 56 -3.10 14.06 2.10
C GLY A 56 -3.03 14.38 0.61
N MET A 57 -1.99 13.92 -0.10
CA MET A 57 -1.79 14.22 -1.52
C MET A 57 -2.63 13.30 -2.42
N PRO A 58 -3.00 13.78 -3.63
CA PRO A 58 -3.63 12.95 -4.64
C PRO A 58 -2.82 11.69 -5.00
N ASP A 59 -3.50 10.62 -5.40
CA ASP A 59 -2.89 9.31 -5.68
C ASP A 59 -1.76 9.35 -6.72
N ASP A 60 -1.88 10.22 -7.73
CA ASP A 60 -0.87 10.36 -8.78
C ASP A 60 0.40 11.07 -8.30
N VAL A 61 0.27 11.98 -7.33
CA VAL A 61 1.37 12.61 -6.57
C VAL A 61 2.01 11.58 -5.65
N ARG A 62 1.22 10.84 -4.86
CA ARG A 62 1.75 9.77 -3.99
C ARG A 62 2.53 8.74 -4.78
N LYS A 63 2.00 8.33 -5.93
CA LYS A 63 2.69 7.40 -6.82
C LYS A 63 3.96 7.99 -7.44
N LEU A 64 4.05 9.30 -7.71
CA LEU A 64 5.33 9.89 -8.14
C LEU A 64 6.40 9.69 -7.06
N VAL A 65 6.04 9.93 -5.80
CA VAL A 65 6.97 9.77 -4.66
C VAL A 65 7.40 8.32 -4.52
N ASP A 66 6.45 7.38 -4.47
CA ASP A 66 6.76 5.95 -4.35
C ASP A 66 7.68 5.46 -5.49
N ASP A 67 7.39 5.88 -6.73
CA ASP A 67 8.20 5.52 -7.90
C ASP A 67 9.60 6.15 -7.81
N TYR A 68 9.72 7.41 -7.38
CA TYR A 68 11.01 8.10 -7.31
C TYR A 68 11.86 7.65 -6.11
N ASP A 69 11.26 7.31 -4.97
CA ASP A 69 11.96 6.68 -3.85
C ASP A 69 12.54 5.33 -4.28
N THR A 70 11.82 4.58 -5.13
CA THR A 70 12.33 3.36 -5.74
C THR A 70 13.49 3.66 -6.69
N CYS A 71 13.40 4.71 -7.51
CA CYS A 71 14.51 5.17 -8.35
C CYS A 71 15.76 5.44 -7.51
N GLU A 72 15.66 6.30 -6.50
CA GLU A 72 16.80 6.70 -5.65
C GLU A 72 17.42 5.51 -4.93
N HIS A 73 16.59 4.56 -4.47
CA HIS A 73 17.07 3.31 -3.89
C HIS A 73 18.00 2.55 -4.84
N PHE A 74 17.58 2.30 -6.08
CA PHE A 74 18.37 1.56 -7.06
C PHE A 74 19.53 2.39 -7.64
N ALA A 75 19.33 3.68 -7.87
CA ALA A 75 20.35 4.57 -8.43
C ALA A 75 21.55 4.75 -7.50
N GLY A 76 21.34 4.61 -6.19
CA GLY A 76 22.39 4.65 -5.17
C GLY A 76 23.15 3.33 -4.98
N GLU A 77 22.82 2.26 -5.71
CA GLU A 77 23.47 0.96 -5.55
C GLU A 77 24.71 0.76 -6.43
N GLU A 78 25.71 0.07 -5.87
CA GLU A 78 26.89 -0.38 -6.60
C GLU A 78 26.68 -1.80 -7.18
N PRO A 79 26.86 -2.02 -8.49
CA PRO A 79 26.72 -3.35 -9.08
C PRO A 79 27.92 -4.24 -8.71
N TYR A 80 27.67 -5.33 -7.98
CA TYR A 80 28.70 -6.31 -7.63
C TYR A 80 28.89 -7.42 -8.67
N ASP A 81 27.92 -7.60 -9.57
CA ASP A 81 28.01 -8.49 -10.73
C ASP A 81 27.16 -8.00 -11.91
N ASP A 82 27.25 -8.72 -13.03
CA ASP A 82 26.53 -8.38 -14.26
C ASP A 82 25.01 -8.53 -14.15
N ALA A 83 24.51 -9.41 -13.28
CA ALA A 83 23.09 -9.62 -13.08
C ALA A 83 22.50 -8.44 -12.31
N ARG A 84 23.13 -8.05 -11.20
CA ARG A 84 22.73 -6.89 -10.41
C ARG A 84 22.81 -5.60 -11.21
N ARG A 85 23.85 -5.42 -12.03
CA ARG A 85 23.94 -4.27 -12.94
C ARG A 85 22.69 -4.14 -13.82
N ARG A 86 22.24 -5.23 -14.43
CA ARG A 86 21.06 -5.21 -15.32
C ARG A 86 19.77 -4.90 -14.56
N GLU A 87 19.65 -5.37 -13.32
CA GLU A 87 18.50 -5.05 -12.46
C GLU A 87 18.47 -3.55 -12.13
N ILE A 88 19.61 -2.98 -11.73
CA ILE A 88 19.74 -1.55 -11.44
C ILE A 88 19.42 -0.73 -12.70
N GLU A 89 20.02 -1.05 -13.84
CA GLU A 89 19.76 -0.37 -15.11
C GLU A 89 18.28 -0.41 -15.49
N ALA A 90 17.61 -1.56 -15.35
CA ALA A 90 16.19 -1.70 -15.63
C ALA A 90 15.31 -0.88 -14.68
N ALA A 91 15.64 -0.87 -13.38
CA ALA A 91 14.92 -0.09 -12.39
C ALA A 91 15.08 1.42 -12.62
N VAL A 92 16.31 1.88 -12.90
CA VAL A 92 16.59 3.30 -13.23
C VAL A 92 15.80 3.72 -14.46
N GLU A 93 15.80 2.91 -15.53
CA GLU A 93 15.01 3.22 -16.73
C GLU A 93 13.50 3.25 -16.46
N GLN A 94 13.01 2.35 -15.60
CA GLN A 94 11.59 2.27 -15.28
C GLN A 94 11.12 3.42 -14.39
N TYR A 95 11.93 3.87 -13.43
CA TYR A 95 11.49 4.75 -12.36
C TYR A 95 12.12 6.15 -12.41
N CYS A 96 13.41 6.26 -12.73
CA CYS A 96 14.11 7.56 -12.79
C CYS A 96 13.79 8.31 -14.08
N THR A 97 13.92 7.65 -15.23
CA THR A 97 13.74 8.26 -16.56
C THR A 97 12.38 9.01 -16.71
N PRO A 98 11.22 8.45 -16.29
CA PRO A 98 9.95 9.16 -16.44
C PRO A 98 9.70 10.25 -15.37
N ALA A 99 10.45 10.30 -14.27
CA ALA A 99 10.14 11.14 -13.12
C ALA A 99 10.12 12.65 -13.44
N PRO A 100 11.09 13.25 -14.16
CA PRO A 100 11.05 14.67 -14.54
C PRO A 100 9.81 15.07 -15.34
N ALA A 101 9.44 14.25 -16.33
CA ALA A 101 8.26 14.50 -17.17
C ALA A 101 6.97 14.36 -16.36
N ARG A 102 6.91 13.38 -15.45
CA ARG A 102 5.77 13.17 -14.57
C ARG A 102 5.61 14.31 -13.56
N LEU A 103 6.70 14.80 -12.98
CA LEU A 103 6.68 15.97 -12.10
C LEU A 103 6.15 17.20 -12.86
N ALA A 104 6.67 17.49 -14.05
CA ALA A 104 6.18 18.60 -14.88
C ALA A 104 4.67 18.48 -15.17
N ALA A 105 4.20 17.28 -15.53
CA ALA A 105 2.78 17.03 -15.78
C ALA A 105 1.91 17.24 -14.52
N LEU A 106 2.37 16.81 -13.34
CA LEU A 106 1.66 17.02 -12.08
C LEU A 106 1.63 18.49 -11.67
N MET A 107 2.76 19.21 -11.82
CA MET A 107 2.82 20.65 -11.56
C MET A 107 1.85 21.43 -12.46
N GLN A 108 1.70 21.03 -13.73
CA GLN A 108 0.72 21.63 -14.63
C GLN A 108 -0.73 21.26 -14.27
N ARG A 109 -0.99 19.99 -13.92
CA ARG A 109 -2.30 19.50 -13.51
C ARG A 109 -2.83 20.23 -12.28
N TYR A 110 -1.99 20.38 -11.26
CA TYR A 110 -2.38 20.93 -9.97
C TYR A 110 -2.10 22.42 -9.81
N ARG A 111 -1.71 23.15 -10.87
CA ARG A 111 -1.32 24.57 -10.82
C ARG A 111 -2.30 25.54 -10.14
N ASN A 112 -3.58 25.19 -10.06
CA ASN A 112 -4.64 25.99 -9.43
C ASN A 112 -5.01 25.50 -8.02
N ASP A 113 -4.43 24.39 -7.57
CA ASP A 113 -4.52 23.89 -6.20
C ASP A 113 -3.26 24.36 -5.45
N ALA A 114 -3.42 25.36 -4.59
CA ALA A 114 -2.29 25.97 -3.89
C ALA A 114 -1.57 24.96 -2.98
N GLY A 115 -2.31 24.07 -2.31
CA GLY A 115 -1.76 23.09 -1.38
C GLY A 115 -0.92 22.04 -2.10
N VAL A 116 -1.48 21.43 -3.15
CA VAL A 116 -0.75 20.42 -3.93
C VAL A 116 0.41 21.04 -4.69
N SER A 117 0.23 22.24 -5.27
CA SER A 117 1.29 22.94 -5.99
C SER A 117 2.47 23.31 -5.10
N GLU A 118 2.20 23.78 -3.87
CA GLU A 118 3.27 24.08 -2.91
C GLU A 118 3.98 22.82 -2.46
N TRP A 119 3.23 21.77 -2.13
CA TRP A 119 3.78 20.49 -1.73
C TRP A 119 4.70 19.90 -2.82
N LEU A 120 4.26 19.88 -4.09
CA LEU A 120 5.06 19.40 -5.23
C LEU A 120 6.36 20.18 -5.40
N ARG A 121 6.34 21.51 -5.23
CA ARG A 121 7.56 22.33 -5.30
C ARG A 121 8.53 22.05 -4.16
N ASN A 122 8.02 21.79 -2.95
CA ASN A 122 8.85 21.46 -1.80
C ASN A 122 9.46 20.07 -1.96
N TYR A 123 8.67 19.09 -2.41
CA TYR A 123 9.15 17.75 -2.73
C TYR A 123 10.24 17.77 -3.81
N ALA A 124 10.01 18.45 -4.93
CA ALA A 124 10.98 18.58 -6.02
C ALA A 124 12.35 19.12 -5.55
N LYS A 125 12.35 20.08 -4.62
CA LYS A 125 13.59 20.61 -4.03
C LYS A 125 14.27 19.64 -3.08
N GLN A 126 13.49 18.97 -2.22
CA GLN A 126 14.02 18.04 -1.22
C GLN A 126 14.60 16.78 -1.88
N ALA A 127 13.93 16.28 -2.92
CA ALA A 127 14.31 15.08 -3.66
C ALA A 127 15.31 15.37 -4.81
N ASP A 128 15.75 16.63 -4.97
CA ASP A 128 16.54 17.12 -6.11
C ASP A 128 15.98 16.70 -7.49
N LEU A 129 14.65 16.55 -7.58
CA LEU A 129 13.95 16.15 -8.80
C LEU A 129 13.56 17.39 -9.60
N GLN A 130 14.27 17.63 -10.71
CA GLN A 130 13.94 18.74 -11.61
C GLN A 130 12.82 18.35 -12.58
N PRO A 131 11.79 19.20 -12.79
CA PRO A 131 10.79 18.96 -13.82
C PRO A 131 11.43 19.07 -15.21
N ALA A 132 10.95 18.27 -16.15
CA ALA A 132 11.31 18.44 -17.55
C ALA A 132 10.92 19.86 -18.06
N SER A 133 11.75 20.42 -18.95
CA SER A 133 11.54 21.74 -19.55
C SER A 133 10.36 21.80 -20.52
#